data_AF-A0AAJ5F785-F1
#
_entry.id   AF-A0AAJ5F785-F1
#
_cell.length_a   1.000
_cell.length_b   1.000
_cell.length_c   1.000
_cell.angle_alpha   90.00
_cell.angle_beta   90.00
_cell.angle_gamma   90.00
#
_symmetry.space_group_name_H-M   'P 1'
#
loop_
_entity.id
_entity.type
_entity.pdbx_description
1 polymer ?
#
loop_
_entity_poly.entity_id
_entity_poly.type
_entity_poly.pdbx_seq_one_letter_code
_entity_poly.pdbx_strand_id
1 'polypeptide(L)'
;MRLGGGLALALLLGSTLALVATPTDAERQAAVQQGEALAGQHQGYPVRDYLLYSVPDALSLTPGEGSVEAVQLATPLERARWAGYFLTIQGKPVTPDAVQHIADMPVDRVEFIVYAHSNGPKDQDFLKAFGPATMLIGEQVLPTSAVKMSGASLDNYRDADGQVVFRWTDAITYRFRVPEGATTGHLRFTDATGKKYDLPFDLSRYR
;
A
#
# COMPACT_ATOMS: atom_id res chain seq x y z
N MET A 1 6.15 31.38 -64.13
CA MET A 1 7.14 30.48 -63.47
C MET A 1 6.54 30.00 -62.17
N ARG A 2 6.33 28.69 -62.04
CA ARG A 2 5.85 28.01 -60.82
C ARG A 2 7.08 27.58 -60.02
N LEU A 3 7.19 27.98 -58.76
CA LEU A 3 8.13 27.39 -57.80
C LEU A 3 7.28 26.75 -56.71
N GLY A 4 7.40 25.43 -56.61
CA GLY A 4 6.56 24.55 -55.81
C GLY A 4 6.86 24.66 -54.32
N GLY A 5 5.78 24.62 -53.53
CA GLY A 5 5.84 24.42 -52.09
C GLY A 5 6.08 22.94 -51.78
N GLY A 6 7.14 22.66 -51.03
CA GLY A 6 7.32 21.39 -50.33
C GLY A 6 6.91 21.57 -48.87
N LEU A 7 5.70 21.14 -48.52
CA LEU A 7 5.27 21.03 -47.13
C LEU A 7 5.77 19.67 -46.61
N ALA A 8 6.87 19.67 -45.87
CA ALA A 8 7.36 18.47 -45.20
C ALA A 8 6.53 18.22 -43.94
N LEU A 9 5.57 17.30 -44.05
CA LEU A 9 4.76 16.80 -42.94
C LEU A 9 5.61 15.84 -42.09
N ALA A 10 6.32 16.37 -41.09
CA ALA A 10 7.05 15.56 -40.13
C ALA A 10 6.04 14.88 -39.18
N LEU A 11 5.89 13.56 -39.33
CA LEU A 11 5.17 12.69 -38.42
C LEU A 11 5.72 12.84 -37.00
N LEU A 12 4.96 13.49 -36.12
CA LEU A 12 5.08 13.36 -34.68
C LEU A 12 4.66 11.94 -34.32
N LEU A 13 5.62 11.02 -34.34
CA LEU A 13 5.53 9.72 -33.68
C LEU A 13 5.44 9.99 -32.18
N GLY A 14 4.22 10.27 -31.71
CA GLY A 14 3.88 10.26 -30.30
C GLY A 14 4.24 8.90 -29.75
N SER A 15 5.36 8.83 -29.02
CA SER A 15 5.71 7.66 -28.23
C SER A 15 4.66 7.56 -27.13
N THR A 16 3.61 6.80 -27.39
CA THR A 16 2.75 6.25 -26.34
C THR A 16 3.61 5.26 -25.56
N LEU A 17 4.43 5.76 -24.64
CA LEU A 17 5.03 4.93 -23.61
C LEU A 17 3.84 4.36 -22.82
N ALA A 18 3.47 3.11 -23.13
CA ALA A 18 2.56 2.33 -22.30
C ALA A 18 3.24 2.17 -20.93
N LEU A 19 2.86 3.03 -20.00
CA LEU A 19 3.63 3.32 -18.81
C LEU A 19 3.15 2.43 -17.65
N VAL A 20 3.36 1.11 -17.70
CA VAL A 20 3.60 0.28 -16.50
C VAL A 20 4.47 -0.92 -16.88
N ALA A 21 5.79 -0.76 -16.86
CA ALA A 21 6.68 -1.91 -16.79
C ALA A 21 6.75 -2.33 -15.32
N THR A 22 6.17 -3.48 -14.99
CA THR A 22 6.55 -4.31 -13.84
C THR A 22 8.01 -4.05 -13.42
N PRO A 23 8.32 -3.76 -12.14
CA PRO A 23 9.67 -3.36 -11.75
C PRO A 23 10.73 -4.36 -12.19
N THR A 24 11.75 -3.84 -12.88
CA THR A 24 12.90 -4.62 -13.34
C THR A 24 13.70 -5.17 -12.16
N ASP A 25 14.48 -6.22 -12.39
CA ASP A 25 15.36 -6.79 -11.36
C ASP A 25 16.36 -5.76 -10.82
N ALA A 26 16.83 -4.85 -11.70
CA ALA A 26 17.72 -3.76 -11.32
C ALA A 26 17.04 -2.74 -10.39
N GLU A 27 15.80 -2.33 -10.67
CA GLU A 27 15.03 -1.44 -9.80
C GLU A 27 14.76 -2.10 -8.44
N ARG A 28 14.41 -3.40 -8.43
CA ARG A 28 14.21 -4.13 -7.16
C ARG A 28 15.51 -4.24 -6.35
N GLN A 29 16.64 -4.53 -7.00
CA GLN A 29 17.94 -4.57 -6.31
C GLN A 29 18.33 -3.18 -5.76
N ALA A 30 18.06 -2.11 -6.50
CA ALA A 30 18.28 -0.75 -6.03
C ALA A 30 17.39 -0.44 -4.80
N ALA A 31 16.12 -0.86 -4.82
CA ALA A 31 15.22 -0.72 -3.68
C ALA A 31 15.74 -1.46 -2.44
N VAL A 32 16.24 -2.69 -2.59
CA VAL A 32 16.89 -3.44 -1.48
C VAL A 32 18.04 -2.63 -0.89
N GLN A 33 18.95 -2.13 -1.72
CA GLN A 33 20.10 -1.33 -1.29
C GLN A 33 19.68 -0.04 -0.58
N GLN A 34 18.62 0.62 -1.03
CA GLN A 34 18.04 1.77 -0.32
C GLN A 34 17.56 1.38 1.08
N GLY A 35 16.94 0.19 1.22
CA GLY A 35 16.53 -0.36 2.51
C GLY A 35 17.70 -0.57 3.47
N GLU A 36 18.78 -1.17 2.98
CA GLU A 36 20.02 -1.36 3.74
C GLU A 36 20.62 -0.02 4.18
N ALA A 37 20.65 0.96 3.28
CA ALA A 37 21.16 2.30 3.55
C ALA A 37 20.31 3.05 4.59
N LEU A 38 18.99 2.88 4.57
CA LEU A 38 18.08 3.42 5.59
C LEU A 38 18.33 2.78 6.96
N ALA A 39 18.53 1.45 7.00
CA ALA A 39 18.82 0.75 8.25
C ALA A 39 20.14 1.23 8.88
N GLY A 40 21.16 1.52 8.06
CA GLY A 40 22.44 2.07 8.51
C GLY A 40 22.35 3.48 9.13
N GLN A 41 21.24 4.21 8.93
CA GLN A 41 21.00 5.51 9.56
C GLN A 41 20.39 5.40 10.95
N HIS A 42 20.07 4.18 11.43
CA HIS A 42 19.41 3.93 12.71
C HIS A 42 18.07 4.67 12.89
N GLN A 43 17.35 4.89 11.78
CA GLN A 43 16.03 5.50 11.79
C GLN A 43 14.94 4.45 11.58
N GLY A 44 13.73 4.76 12.06
CA GLY A 44 12.54 3.97 11.74
C GLY A 44 12.25 4.01 10.24
N TYR A 45 11.66 2.94 9.72
CA TYR A 45 11.31 2.87 8.30
C TYR A 45 10.25 3.93 7.95
N PRO A 46 10.43 4.72 6.87
CA PRO A 46 9.55 5.85 6.54
C PRO A 46 8.24 5.39 5.87
N VAL A 47 7.37 4.71 6.63
CA VAL A 47 6.07 4.22 6.14
C VAL A 47 5.16 5.36 5.68
N ARG A 48 5.34 6.57 6.22
CA ARG A 48 4.50 7.74 5.94
C ARG A 48 4.35 8.04 4.44
N ASP A 49 5.40 7.82 3.66
CA ASP A 49 5.38 8.10 2.22
C ASP A 49 4.36 7.23 1.48
N TYR A 50 3.97 6.09 2.08
CA TYR A 50 3.09 5.06 1.54
C TYR A 50 1.70 5.04 2.17
N LEU A 51 1.38 6.02 3.04
CA LEU A 51 0.05 6.12 3.64
C LEU A 51 -0.91 6.82 2.69
N LEU A 52 -2.05 6.17 2.43
CA LEU A 52 -3.21 6.76 1.75
C LEU A 52 -4.17 7.42 2.74
N TYR A 53 -4.15 6.95 3.99
CA TYR A 53 -4.99 7.42 5.07
C TYR A 53 -4.31 7.15 6.41
N SER A 54 -4.50 8.05 7.37
CA SER A 54 -4.23 7.83 8.78
C SER A 54 -5.10 8.73 9.64
N VAL A 55 -5.56 8.24 10.79
CA VAL A 55 -6.17 9.09 11.82
C VAL A 55 -5.10 10.04 12.41
N PRO A 56 -5.49 11.21 12.94
CA PRO A 56 -4.54 12.15 13.54
C PRO A 56 -3.85 11.60 14.80
N ASP A 57 -4.59 10.81 15.59
CA ASP A 57 -4.09 10.18 16.82
C ASP A 57 -4.57 8.73 16.88
N ALA A 58 -3.68 7.79 16.55
CA ALA A 58 -3.99 6.36 16.56
C ALA A 58 -4.07 5.77 17.98
N LEU A 59 -3.80 6.55 19.03
CA LEU A 59 -3.90 6.11 20.43
C LEU A 59 -5.19 6.57 21.10
N SER A 60 -6.02 7.37 20.41
CA SER A 60 -7.28 7.89 20.90
C SER A 60 -8.45 7.43 20.03
N LEU A 61 -9.58 7.10 20.66
CA LEU A 61 -10.81 6.73 19.98
C LEU A 61 -11.71 7.96 19.86
N THR A 62 -11.86 8.48 18.64
CA THR A 62 -12.80 9.55 18.35
C THR A 62 -14.14 8.97 17.88
N PRO A 63 -15.28 9.39 18.47
CA PRO A 63 -16.59 8.96 17.99
C PRO A 63 -16.79 9.23 16.49
N GLY A 64 -17.20 8.22 15.74
CA GLY A 64 -17.47 8.32 14.30
C GLY A 64 -16.25 8.17 13.38
N GLU A 65 -15.04 7.99 13.91
CA GLU A 65 -13.85 7.73 13.07
C GLU A 65 -13.84 6.34 12.44
N GLY A 66 -14.70 5.43 12.92
CA GLY A 66 -14.75 4.04 12.45
C GLY A 66 -13.68 3.20 13.12
N SER A 67 -13.34 2.07 12.50
CA SER A 67 -12.36 1.10 12.99
C SER A 67 -10.98 1.25 12.35
N VAL A 68 -10.87 1.96 11.22
CA VAL A 68 -9.62 2.07 10.46
C VAL A 68 -8.74 3.18 11.02
N GLU A 69 -7.49 2.84 11.31
CA GLU A 69 -6.48 3.77 11.84
C GLU A 69 -5.57 4.28 10.74
N ALA A 70 -5.20 3.40 9.81
CA ALA A 70 -4.34 3.74 8.70
C ALA A 70 -4.57 2.81 7.51
N VAL A 71 -4.30 3.32 6.31
CA VAL A 71 -4.23 2.52 5.08
C VAL A 71 -2.88 2.78 4.41
N GLN A 72 -2.08 1.74 4.30
CA GLN A 72 -0.79 1.75 3.62
C GLN A 72 -0.91 1.06 2.25
N LEU A 73 -0.31 1.66 1.22
CA LEU A 73 -0.09 1.02 -0.07
C LEU A 73 1.31 0.39 -0.08
N ALA A 74 1.41 -0.93 -0.30
CA ALA A 74 2.68 -1.61 -0.53
C ALA A 74 2.80 -1.99 -2.01
N THR A 75 3.94 -1.63 -2.60
CA THR A 75 4.33 -1.95 -3.99
C THR A 75 5.47 -2.97 -4.00
N PRO A 76 5.77 -3.63 -5.12
CA PRO A 76 6.89 -4.57 -5.17
C PRO A 76 8.24 -3.92 -4.84
N LEU A 77 8.43 -2.64 -5.19
CA LEU A 77 9.62 -1.88 -4.84
C LEU A 77 9.66 -1.52 -3.35
N GLU A 78 8.53 -1.10 -2.77
CA GLU A 78 8.42 -0.87 -1.33
C GLU A 78 8.73 -2.14 -0.54
N ARG A 79 8.16 -3.29 -0.93
CA ARG A 79 8.39 -4.57 -0.27
C ARG A 79 9.85 -5.01 -0.37
N ALA A 80 10.50 -4.80 -1.51
CA ALA A 80 11.92 -5.08 -1.67
C ALA A 80 12.78 -4.17 -0.77
N ARG A 81 12.46 -2.87 -0.70
CA ARG A 81 13.12 -1.90 0.20
C ARG A 81 12.92 -2.26 1.67
N TRP A 82 11.70 -2.61 2.07
CA TRP A 82 11.40 -3.10 3.42
C TRP A 82 12.19 -4.36 3.74
N ALA A 83 12.28 -5.32 2.81
CA ALA A 83 13.04 -6.55 3.02
C ALA A 83 14.53 -6.29 3.29
N GLY A 84 15.15 -5.41 2.50
CA GLY A 84 16.54 -4.97 2.73
C GLY A 84 16.69 -4.33 4.11
N TYR A 85 15.84 -3.34 4.43
CA TYR A 85 15.84 -2.67 5.74
C TYR A 85 15.71 -3.66 6.89
N PHE A 86 14.70 -4.54 6.84
CA PHE A 86 14.36 -5.46 7.92
C PHE A 86 15.46 -6.50 8.17
N LEU A 87 16.06 -7.04 7.12
CA LEU A 87 17.19 -7.97 7.24
C LEU A 87 18.41 -7.28 7.87
N THR A 88 18.73 -6.06 7.44
CA THR A 88 19.87 -5.30 7.97
C THR A 88 19.70 -4.97 9.44
N ILE A 89 18.53 -4.49 9.89
CA ILE A 89 18.32 -4.20 11.33
C ILE A 89 18.34 -5.48 12.18
N GLN A 90 18.01 -6.63 11.61
CA GLN A 90 18.12 -7.93 12.29
C GLN A 90 19.55 -8.48 12.29
N GLY A 91 20.51 -7.83 11.64
CA GLY A 91 21.87 -8.34 11.44
C GLY A 91 21.90 -9.61 10.59
N LYS A 92 20.87 -9.85 9.77
CA LYS A 92 20.78 -11.03 8.90
C LYS A 92 21.36 -10.72 7.52
N PRO A 93 21.93 -11.73 6.82
CA PRO A 93 22.38 -11.56 5.44
C PRO A 93 21.24 -11.13 4.50
N VAL A 94 21.51 -10.14 3.65
CA VAL A 94 20.60 -9.68 2.59
C VAL A 94 20.87 -10.50 1.32
N THR A 95 20.29 -11.69 1.23
CA THR A 95 20.40 -12.55 0.04
C THR A 95 19.14 -12.44 -0.84
N PRO A 96 19.23 -12.74 -2.14
CA PRO A 96 18.06 -12.73 -3.03
C PRO A 96 16.89 -13.57 -2.51
N ASP A 97 17.16 -14.77 -2.00
CA ASP A 97 16.13 -15.66 -1.46
C ASP A 97 15.47 -15.10 -0.20
N ALA A 98 16.25 -14.51 0.71
CA ALA A 98 15.73 -13.88 1.92
C ALA A 98 14.87 -12.65 1.59
N VAL A 99 15.33 -11.83 0.63
CA VAL A 99 14.57 -10.69 0.11
C VAL A 99 13.26 -11.17 -0.50
N GLN A 100 13.28 -12.19 -1.37
CA GLN A 100 12.09 -12.71 -2.02
C GLN A 100 11.08 -13.27 -0.98
N HIS A 101 11.58 -13.94 0.05
CA HIS A 101 10.74 -14.49 1.12
C HIS A 101 10.08 -13.39 1.96
N ILE A 102 10.77 -12.29 2.26
CA ILE A 102 10.21 -11.19 3.05
C ILE A 102 9.32 -10.28 2.19
N ALA A 103 9.71 -10.01 0.95
CA ALA A 103 8.95 -9.17 0.06
C ALA A 103 7.60 -9.82 -0.31
N ASP A 104 7.57 -11.15 -0.50
CA ASP A 104 6.40 -12.01 -0.73
C ASP A 104 5.25 -11.35 -1.52
N MET A 105 5.61 -10.66 -2.61
CA MET A 105 4.68 -9.92 -3.46
C MET A 105 5.03 -10.17 -4.93
N PRO A 106 4.09 -10.71 -5.73
CA PRO A 106 4.27 -10.77 -7.18
C PRO A 106 4.41 -9.37 -7.77
N VAL A 107 5.26 -9.25 -8.78
CA VAL A 107 5.64 -7.97 -9.39
C VAL A 107 4.50 -7.26 -10.14
N ASP A 108 3.41 -7.98 -10.47
CA ASP A 108 2.19 -7.46 -11.09
C ASP A 108 1.07 -7.21 -10.05
N ARG A 109 1.43 -7.07 -8.77
CA ARG A 109 0.50 -6.86 -7.66
C ARG A 109 0.85 -5.62 -6.85
N VAL A 110 -0.18 -5.07 -6.23
CA VAL A 110 -0.07 -4.14 -5.11
C VAL A 110 -0.92 -4.65 -3.94
N GLU A 111 -0.55 -4.20 -2.74
CA GLU A 111 -1.27 -4.49 -1.51
C GLU A 111 -1.76 -3.21 -0.87
N PHE A 112 -2.98 -3.24 -0.35
CA PHE A 112 -3.48 -2.22 0.56
C PHE A 112 -3.62 -2.86 1.93
N ILE A 113 -2.81 -2.40 2.89
CA ILE A 113 -2.78 -2.87 4.27
C ILE A 113 -3.60 -1.90 5.09
N VAL A 114 -4.73 -2.37 5.60
CA VAL A 114 -5.63 -1.58 6.45
C VAL A 114 -5.39 -1.98 7.89
N TYR A 115 -4.82 -1.07 8.66
CA TYR A 115 -4.64 -1.22 10.11
C TYR A 115 -5.91 -0.75 10.81
N ALA A 116 -6.43 -1.57 11.71
CA ALA A 116 -7.72 -1.32 12.32
C ALA A 116 -7.82 -1.87 13.73
N HIS A 117 -8.82 -1.39 14.46
CA HIS A 117 -9.19 -1.89 15.78
C HIS A 117 -10.65 -2.35 15.85
N SER A 118 -10.92 -3.29 16.74
CA SER A 118 -12.27 -3.78 17.07
C SER A 118 -13.15 -2.71 17.74
N ASN A 119 -14.44 -2.99 17.91
CA ASN A 119 -15.31 -2.13 18.70
C ASN A 119 -15.08 -2.25 20.22
N GLY A 120 -14.42 -3.32 20.68
CA GLY A 120 -14.23 -3.60 22.09
C GLY A 120 -13.50 -4.94 22.34
N PRO A 121 -13.17 -5.24 23.61
CA PRO A 121 -12.32 -6.39 23.95
C PRO A 121 -13.00 -7.76 23.74
N LYS A 122 -14.30 -7.79 23.42
CA LYS A 122 -15.05 -9.02 23.09
C LYS A 122 -15.11 -9.32 21.59
N ASP A 123 -14.60 -8.41 20.76
CA ASP A 123 -14.74 -8.42 19.30
C ASP A 123 -13.40 -8.77 18.64
N GLN A 124 -12.85 -9.94 18.98
CA GLN A 124 -11.54 -10.39 18.48
C GLN A 124 -11.55 -10.67 16.97
N ASP A 125 -12.71 -11.04 16.43
CA ASP A 125 -12.91 -11.43 15.05
C ASP A 125 -13.41 -10.27 14.16
N PHE A 126 -13.30 -9.02 14.61
CA PHE A 126 -13.90 -7.83 13.97
C PHE A 126 -13.55 -7.68 12.48
N LEU A 127 -12.35 -8.12 12.04
CA LEU A 127 -11.96 -8.10 10.63
C LEU A 127 -12.87 -8.94 9.72
N LYS A 128 -13.60 -9.93 10.26
CA LYS A 128 -14.60 -10.71 9.48
C LYS A 128 -15.81 -9.87 9.06
N ALA A 129 -16.04 -8.73 9.71
CA ALA A 129 -17.11 -7.79 9.37
C ALA A 129 -16.68 -6.77 8.29
N PHE A 130 -15.40 -6.72 7.91
CA PHE A 130 -14.96 -5.87 6.81
C PHE A 130 -15.56 -6.33 5.49
N GLY A 131 -16.07 -5.38 4.71
CA GLY A 131 -16.59 -5.63 3.38
C GLY A 131 -15.48 -6.01 2.39
N PRO A 132 -15.87 -6.53 1.20
CA PRO A 132 -14.93 -6.73 0.12
C PRO A 132 -14.32 -5.39 -0.31
N ALA A 133 -13.03 -5.39 -0.63
CA ALA A 133 -12.38 -4.24 -1.26
C ALA A 133 -12.44 -4.34 -2.78
N THR A 134 -12.46 -3.18 -3.43
CA THR A 134 -12.35 -3.02 -4.88
C THR A 134 -11.35 -1.93 -5.22
N MET A 135 -10.68 -2.08 -6.36
CA MET A 135 -9.78 -1.07 -6.91
C MET A 135 -10.39 -0.51 -8.19
N LEU A 136 -10.65 0.79 -8.23
CA LEU A 136 -11.14 1.48 -9.42
C LEU A 136 -9.95 2.09 -10.17
N ILE A 137 -9.77 1.71 -11.44
CA ILE A 137 -8.80 2.29 -12.36
C ILE A 137 -9.58 2.82 -13.57
N GLY A 138 -9.66 4.14 -13.74
CA GLY A 138 -10.56 4.74 -14.73
C GLY A 138 -12.01 4.32 -14.47
N GLU A 139 -12.64 3.66 -15.43
CA GLU A 139 -14.00 3.08 -15.29
C GLU A 139 -14.00 1.61 -14.86
N GLN A 140 -12.82 0.96 -14.80
CA GLN A 140 -12.72 -0.46 -14.50
C GLN A 140 -12.73 -0.72 -12.99
N VAL A 141 -13.68 -1.52 -12.53
CA VAL A 141 -13.74 -2.02 -11.15
C VAL A 141 -13.05 -3.37 -11.07
N LEU A 142 -11.97 -3.45 -10.30
CA LEU A 142 -11.17 -4.65 -10.10
C LEU A 142 -11.46 -5.25 -8.73
N PRO A 143 -11.85 -6.54 -8.64
CA PRO A 143 -12.01 -7.21 -7.36
C PRO A 143 -10.64 -7.52 -6.74
N THR A 144 -10.64 -7.78 -5.43
CA THR A 144 -9.46 -8.32 -4.74
C THR A 144 -9.10 -9.70 -5.30
N SER A 145 -7.80 -9.92 -5.51
CA SER A 145 -7.24 -11.20 -5.92
C SER A 145 -6.90 -12.12 -4.74
N ALA A 146 -6.65 -11.54 -3.57
CA ALA A 146 -6.44 -12.25 -2.32
C ALA A 146 -6.68 -11.32 -1.12
N VAL A 147 -7.00 -11.91 0.02
CA VAL A 147 -7.18 -11.23 1.32
C VAL A 147 -6.39 -11.99 2.37
N LYS A 148 -5.64 -11.27 3.21
CA LYS A 148 -4.88 -11.84 4.35
C LYS A 148 -5.16 -11.02 5.61
N MET A 149 -5.22 -11.67 6.77
CA MET A 149 -5.33 -11.03 8.09
C MET A 149 -4.08 -11.38 8.91
N SER A 150 -3.51 -10.43 9.65
CA SER A 150 -2.24 -10.63 10.39
C SER A 150 -2.40 -11.34 11.74
N GLY A 151 -3.60 -11.39 12.30
CA GLY A 151 -3.91 -11.99 13.59
C GLY A 151 -4.05 -10.92 14.69
N ALA A 152 -5.14 -11.00 15.45
CA ALA A 152 -5.51 -9.98 16.41
C ALA A 152 -4.58 -9.96 17.65
N SER A 153 -4.17 -8.76 18.05
CA SER A 153 -3.44 -8.48 19.30
C SER A 153 -4.25 -7.52 20.17
N LEU A 154 -4.20 -7.64 21.49
CA LEU A 154 -4.92 -6.72 22.38
C LEU A 154 -4.03 -5.51 22.70
N ASP A 155 -4.57 -4.31 22.51
CA ASP A 155 -3.90 -3.04 22.83
C ASP A 155 -4.83 -2.09 23.61
N ASN A 156 -4.27 -1.02 24.16
CA ASN A 156 -4.99 -0.01 24.92
C ASN A 156 -5.07 1.34 24.19
N TYR A 157 -6.22 1.99 24.33
CA TYR A 157 -6.53 3.29 23.76
C TYR A 157 -7.04 4.23 24.85
N ARG A 158 -7.09 5.52 24.53
CA ARG A 158 -7.86 6.52 25.28
C ARG A 158 -9.20 6.73 24.59
N ASP A 159 -10.31 6.68 25.33
CA ASP A 159 -11.60 7.13 24.79
C ASP A 159 -11.74 8.66 24.85
N ALA A 160 -12.90 9.18 24.42
CA ALA A 160 -13.20 10.61 24.41
C ALA A 160 -13.15 11.26 25.80
N ASP A 161 -13.31 10.48 26.88
CA ASP A 161 -13.23 10.93 28.27
C ASP A 161 -11.81 10.72 28.87
N GLY A 162 -10.85 10.29 28.04
CA GLY A 162 -9.47 9.99 28.44
C GLY A 162 -9.30 8.69 29.22
N GLN A 163 -10.34 7.85 29.32
CA GLN A 163 -10.26 6.58 30.02
C GLN A 163 -9.51 5.54 29.19
N VAL A 164 -8.79 4.65 29.87
CA VAL A 164 -8.12 3.53 29.20
C VAL A 164 -9.16 2.48 28.83
N VAL A 165 -9.22 2.15 27.55
CA VAL A 165 -10.06 1.07 27.02
C VAL A 165 -9.24 0.10 26.18
N PHE A 166 -9.62 -1.17 26.20
CA PHE A 166 -8.92 -2.19 25.42
C PHE A 166 -9.62 -2.47 24.11
N ARG A 167 -8.83 -2.69 23.05
CA ARG A 167 -9.29 -3.09 21.72
C ARG A 167 -8.37 -4.16 21.15
N TRP A 168 -8.94 -5.09 20.41
CA TRP A 168 -8.16 -5.91 19.50
C TRP A 168 -7.72 -5.05 18.32
N THR A 169 -6.46 -5.16 17.92
CA THR A 169 -5.82 -4.51 16.79
C THR A 169 -5.33 -5.58 15.83
N ASP A 170 -5.50 -5.34 14.54
CA ASP A 170 -5.07 -6.25 13.48
C ASP A 170 -4.98 -5.49 12.15
N ALA A 171 -4.40 -6.12 11.13
CA ALA A 171 -4.39 -5.62 9.77
C ALA A 171 -5.06 -6.59 8.81
N ILE A 172 -5.89 -6.05 7.91
CA ILE A 172 -6.40 -6.75 6.73
C ILE A 172 -5.67 -6.24 5.49
N THR A 173 -5.11 -7.16 4.71
CA THR A 173 -4.37 -6.87 3.48
C THR A 173 -5.16 -7.31 2.27
N TYR A 174 -5.48 -6.36 1.39
CA TYR A 174 -6.15 -6.59 0.12
C TYR A 174 -5.13 -6.57 -1.02
N ARG A 175 -5.03 -7.67 -1.79
CA ARG A 175 -4.12 -7.76 -2.94
C ARG A 175 -4.86 -7.53 -4.25
N PHE A 176 -4.32 -6.71 -5.15
CA PHE A 176 -4.90 -6.48 -6.48
C PHE A 176 -3.88 -6.70 -7.59
N ARG A 177 -4.34 -7.25 -8.72
CA ARG A 177 -3.60 -7.19 -9.98
C ARG A 177 -3.71 -5.78 -10.56
N VAL A 178 -2.58 -5.18 -10.88
CA VAL A 178 -2.55 -3.87 -11.53
C VAL A 178 -2.60 -4.06 -13.04
N PRO A 179 -3.58 -3.48 -13.76
CA PRO A 179 -3.57 -3.48 -15.22
C PRO A 179 -2.33 -2.77 -15.76
N GLU A 180 -1.82 -3.23 -16.90
CA GLU A 180 -0.74 -2.55 -17.59
C GLU A 180 -1.15 -1.11 -17.96
N GLY A 181 -0.25 -0.15 -17.81
CA GLY A 181 -0.53 1.29 -18.01
C GLY A 181 -1.26 2.00 -16.87
N ALA A 182 -1.77 1.29 -15.85
CA ALA A 182 -2.47 1.92 -14.72
C ALA A 182 -1.51 2.64 -13.76
N THR A 183 -1.68 3.96 -13.62
CA THR A 183 -0.89 4.77 -12.67
C THR A 183 -1.72 5.34 -11.54
N THR A 184 -3.00 5.64 -11.74
CA THR A 184 -3.86 6.24 -10.69
C THR A 184 -5.15 5.46 -10.51
N GLY A 185 -5.75 5.61 -9.33
CA GLY A 185 -7.01 4.93 -9.02
C GLY A 185 -7.54 5.22 -7.63
N HIS A 186 -8.54 4.44 -7.25
CA HIS A 186 -9.18 4.52 -5.94
C HIS A 186 -9.30 3.14 -5.30
N LEU A 187 -8.95 3.03 -4.02
CA LEU A 187 -9.30 1.89 -3.17
C LEU A 187 -10.66 2.16 -2.53
N ARG A 188 -11.59 1.21 -2.66
CA ARG A 188 -12.90 1.27 -2.01
C ARG A 188 -13.16 0.05 -1.15
N PHE A 189 -13.62 0.26 0.08
CA PHE A 189 -14.02 -0.80 1.00
C PHE A 189 -14.98 -0.27 2.07
N THR A 190 -15.49 -1.15 2.92
CA THR A 190 -16.31 -0.81 4.09
C THR A 190 -15.70 -1.50 5.31
N ASP A 191 -15.57 -0.78 6.41
CA ASP A 191 -14.98 -1.31 7.63
C ASP A 191 -15.98 -2.06 8.52
N ALA A 192 -15.54 -2.58 9.66
CA ALA A 192 -16.38 -3.34 10.59
C ALA A 192 -17.54 -2.51 11.20
N THR A 193 -17.46 -1.17 11.15
CA THR A 193 -18.50 -0.26 11.66
C THR A 193 -19.52 0.12 10.59
N GLY A 194 -19.32 -0.31 9.34
CA GLY A 194 -20.14 0.08 8.19
C GLY A 194 -19.70 1.39 7.54
N LYS A 195 -18.58 1.99 7.97
CA LYS A 195 -18.02 3.20 7.38
C LYS A 195 -17.39 2.87 6.03
N LYS A 196 -17.74 3.64 5.01
CA LYS A 196 -17.23 3.49 3.65
C LYS A 196 -15.98 4.32 3.44
N TYR A 197 -14.99 3.74 2.77
CA TYR A 197 -13.75 4.38 2.39
C TYR A 197 -13.66 4.43 0.87
N ASP A 198 -13.24 5.59 0.34
CA ASP A 198 -12.89 5.81 -1.06
C ASP A 198 -11.58 6.63 -1.08
N LEU A 199 -10.46 5.94 -1.25
CA LEU A 199 -9.12 6.49 -1.06
C LEU A 199 -8.37 6.57 -2.39
N PRO A 200 -8.02 7.77 -2.88
CA PRO A 200 -7.26 7.91 -4.11
C PRO A 200 -5.81 7.44 -3.90
N PHE A 201 -5.21 6.91 -4.96
CA PHE A 201 -3.78 6.57 -5.00
C PHE A 201 -3.15 6.91 -6.35
N ASP A 202 -1.84 7.07 -6.35
CA ASP A 202 -1.02 7.30 -7.54
C ASP A 202 0.26 6.46 -7.47
N LEU A 203 0.26 5.35 -8.21
CA LEU A 203 1.36 4.40 -8.36
C LEU A 203 2.65 5.02 -8.92
N SER A 204 2.56 6.14 -9.64
CA SER A 204 3.75 6.81 -10.18
C SER A 204 4.63 7.42 -9.10
N ARG A 205 4.08 7.66 -7.90
CA ARG A 205 4.80 8.18 -6.73
C ARG A 205 5.68 7.15 -6.03
N TYR A 206 5.56 5.87 -6.39
CA TYR A 206 6.15 4.74 -5.66
C TYR A 206 7.12 3.91 -6.52
N ARG A 207 7.66 4.52 -7.59
CA ARG A 207 8.74 3.98 -8.41
C ARG A 207 10.09 4.56 -8.00
#